data_AF-A0A444E9I2-F1
#
_entry.id   AF-A0A444E9I2-F1
#
_cell.length_a   1.000
_cell.length_b   1.000
_cell.length_c   1.000
_cell.angle_alpha   90.00
_cell.angle_beta   90.00
_cell.angle_gamma   90.00
#
_symmetry.space_group_name_H-M   'P 1'
#
loop_
_entity.id
_entity.type
_entity.pdbx_description
1 polymer ?
#
loop_
_entity_poly.entity_id
_entity_poly.type
_entity_poly.pdbx_seq_one_letter_code
_entity_poly.pdbx_strand_id
1 'polypeptide(L)'
;MSRNPDIVYADRSGRRNPEYISLGCDMLPVLRGRTPIQVYSDYMRSFRDRFRDHLGRAIVVGMGPCGELRYPSYPESNGTWRFPGIGEFQCYDKVGRRRPSYITD
;
A
#
# COMPACT_ATOMS: atom_id res chain seq x y z
N MET A 1 -14.21 -1.59 -2.60
CA MET A 1 -13.40 -1.44 -1.38
C MET A 1 -14.24 -1.00 -0.15
N SER A 2 -15.53 -1.35 -0.07
CA SER A 2 -16.45 -0.88 0.99
C SER A 2 -16.58 -1.81 2.21
N ARG A 3 -15.78 -2.89 2.32
CA ARG A 3 -16.00 -3.92 3.34
C ARG A 3 -14.98 -3.97 4.49
N ASN A 4 -13.83 -3.31 4.37
CA ASN A 4 -12.90 -3.18 5.49
C ASN A 4 -12.01 -1.95 5.32
N PRO A 5 -12.35 -0.82 5.95
CA PRO A 5 -11.63 0.43 5.75
C PRO A 5 -10.32 0.49 6.56
N ASP A 6 -9.98 -0.55 7.33
CA ASP A 6 -8.72 -0.64 8.09
C ASP A 6 -7.57 -1.25 7.27
N ILE A 7 -7.78 -1.55 5.99
CA ILE A 7 -6.77 -2.17 5.11
C ILE A 7 -5.92 -1.16 4.34
N VAL A 8 -6.22 0.13 4.47
CA VAL A 8 -5.61 1.23 3.72
C VAL A 8 -4.81 2.13 4.66
N TYR A 9 -3.87 2.90 4.12
CA TYR A 9 -3.11 3.87 4.92
C TYR A 9 -4.03 4.90 5.57
N ALA A 10 -3.65 5.31 6.78
CA ALA A 10 -4.35 6.33 7.52
C ALA A 10 -3.38 7.29 8.23
N ASP A 11 -3.76 8.56 8.25
CA ASP A 11 -3.02 9.60 8.97
C ASP A 11 -3.47 9.74 10.43
N ARG A 12 -2.85 10.67 11.15
CA ARG A 12 -3.16 10.89 12.58
C ARG A 12 -4.60 11.32 12.80
N SER A 13 -5.17 12.06 11.84
CA SER A 13 -6.55 12.54 11.85
C SER A 13 -7.56 11.45 11.46
N GLY A 14 -7.08 10.25 11.12
CA GLY A 14 -7.92 9.13 10.69
C GLY A 14 -8.43 9.24 9.26
N ARG A 15 -7.89 10.16 8.45
CA ARG A 15 -8.20 10.21 7.02
C ARG A 15 -7.54 9.02 6.34
N ARG A 16 -8.28 8.36 5.45
CA ARG A 16 -7.89 7.10 4.82
C ARG A 16 -7.55 7.34 3.35
N ASN A 17 -6.44 6.77 2.87
CA ASN A 17 -6.08 6.82 1.45
C ASN A 17 -6.38 5.47 0.76
N PRO A 18 -7.45 5.38 -0.08
CA PRO A 18 -7.84 4.14 -0.74
C PRO A 18 -6.96 3.72 -1.94
N GLU A 19 -5.96 4.52 -2.31
CA GLU A 19 -5.11 4.28 -3.49
C GLU A 19 -4.23 3.03 -3.36
N TYR A 20 -3.88 2.62 -2.14
CA TYR A 20 -3.03 1.45 -1.90
C TYR A 20 -3.35 0.74 -0.58
N ILE A 21 -3.09 -0.57 -0.52
CA ILE A 21 -3.24 -1.37 0.69
C ILE A 21 -2.08 -1.03 1.64
N SER A 22 -2.36 -0.80 2.93
CA SER A 22 -1.31 -0.54 3.92
C SER A 22 -0.30 -1.69 3.95
N LEU A 23 1.00 -1.36 3.94
CA LEU A 23 2.10 -2.33 4.08
C LEU A 23 1.92 -3.23 5.31
N GLY A 24 1.33 -2.69 6.39
CA GLY A 24 1.05 -3.46 7.61
C GLY A 24 0.16 -4.68 7.34
N CYS A 25 -0.69 -4.63 6.32
CA CYS A 25 -1.61 -5.70 5.97
C CYS A 25 -1.00 -6.83 5.14
N ASP A 26 0.24 -6.72 4.65
CA ASP A 26 0.82 -7.66 3.69
C ASP A 26 0.82 -9.12 4.15
N MET A 27 0.93 -9.34 5.46
CA MET A 27 0.94 -10.68 6.07
C MET A 27 -0.41 -11.09 6.68
N LEU A 28 -1.43 -10.24 6.57
CA LEU A 28 -2.76 -10.48 7.16
C LEU A 28 -3.75 -10.94 6.07
N PRO A 29 -4.63 -11.93 6.35
CA PRO A 29 -5.56 -12.48 5.36
C PRO A 29 -6.78 -11.57 5.11
N VAL A 30 -6.52 -10.32 4.73
CA VAL A 30 -7.54 -9.26 4.60
C VAL A 30 -8.27 -9.27 3.25
N LEU A 31 -7.82 -10.07 2.28
CA LEU A 31 -8.37 -10.14 0.93
C LEU A 31 -9.10 -11.48 0.71
N ARG A 32 -10.32 -11.60 1.25
CA ARG A 32 -11.16 -12.82 1.17
C ARG A 32 -10.41 -14.08 1.63
N GLY A 33 -9.71 -13.98 2.77
CA GLY A 33 -8.93 -15.09 3.34
C GLY A 33 -7.51 -15.22 2.79
N ARG A 34 -7.12 -14.45 1.78
CA ARG A 34 -5.73 -14.37 1.29
C ARG A 34 -5.02 -13.12 1.80
N THR A 35 -3.70 -13.21 1.91
CA THR A 35 -2.84 -12.07 2.22
C THR A 35 -2.53 -11.23 0.97
N PRO A 36 -2.29 -9.91 1.08
CA PRO A 36 -1.87 -9.10 -0.05
C PRO A 36 -0.65 -9.66 -0.77
N ILE A 37 0.37 -10.14 -0.04
CA ILE A 37 1.57 -10.72 -0.66
C ILE A 37 1.28 -11.98 -1.48
N GLN A 38 0.31 -12.81 -1.05
CA GLN A 38 -0.17 -13.95 -1.84
C GLN A 38 -0.85 -13.47 -3.12
N VAL A 39 -1.73 -12.47 -3.02
CA VAL A 39 -2.44 -11.92 -4.18
C VAL A 39 -1.47 -11.29 -5.19
N TYR A 40 -0.47 -10.53 -4.72
CA TYR A 40 0.56 -9.96 -5.58
C TYR A 40 1.37 -11.05 -6.29
N SER A 41 1.76 -12.09 -5.55
CA SER A 41 2.48 -13.24 -6.10
C SER A 41 1.69 -13.98 -7.16
N ASP A 42 0.40 -14.25 -6.90
CA ASP A 42 -0.50 -14.92 -7.85
C ASP A 42 -0.69 -14.08 -9.11
N TYR A 43 -0.84 -12.76 -8.96
CA TYR A 43 -0.97 -11.83 -10.08
C TYR A 43 0.29 -11.84 -10.95
N MET A 44 1.48 -11.73 -10.36
CA MET A 44 2.74 -11.77 -11.10
C MET A 44 2.96 -13.11 -11.82
N ARG A 45 2.57 -14.23 -11.20
CA ARG A 45 2.62 -15.56 -11.84
C ARG A 45 1.69 -15.61 -13.05
N SER A 46 0.45 -15.18 -12.90
CA SER A 46 -0.53 -15.14 -14.00
C SER A 46 -0.08 -14.21 -15.14
N PHE A 47 0.47 -13.04 -14.81
CA PHE A 47 1.04 -12.11 -15.79
C PHE A 47 2.19 -12.76 -16.57
N ARG A 48 3.15 -13.37 -15.87
CA ARG A 48 4.26 -14.10 -16.51
C ARG A 48 3.76 -15.19 -17.44
N ASP A 49 2.82 -16.01 -16.99
CA ASP A 49 2.35 -17.16 -17.77
C ASP A 49 1.56 -16.70 -19.01
N ARG A 50 0.80 -15.59 -18.91
CA ARG A 50 0.03 -15.03 -20.02
C ARG A 50 0.89 -14.29 -21.04
N PHE A 51 1.88 -13.53 -20.58
CA PHE A 51 2.71 -12.66 -21.42
C PHE A 51 4.11 -13.21 -21.64
N ARG A 52 4.33 -14.51 -21.39
CA ARG A 52 5.64 -15.18 -21.41
C ARG A 52 6.48 -14.80 -22.64
N ASP A 53 5.87 -14.81 -23.81
CA ASP A 53 6.55 -14.55 -25.09
C ASP A 53 6.75 -13.05 -25.38
N HIS A 54 6.16 -12.17 -24.56
CA HIS A 54 6.23 -10.71 -24.65
C HIS A 54 7.04 -10.08 -23.51
N LEU A 55 7.58 -10.88 -22.59
CA LEU A 55 8.38 -10.37 -21.48
C LEU A 55 9.71 -9.83 -22.00
N GLY A 56 9.96 -8.55 -21.73
CA GLY A 56 11.23 -7.89 -22.02
C GLY A 56 12.27 -8.06 -20.92
N ARG A 57 13.24 -7.15 -20.90
CA ARG A 57 14.40 -7.20 -19.98
C ARG A 57 14.06 -6.82 -18.53
N ALA A 58 12.97 -6.09 -18.29
CA ALA A 58 12.64 -5.54 -16.97
C ALA A 58 11.14 -5.59 -16.69
N ILE A 59 10.79 -5.81 -15.43
CA ILE A 59 9.44 -5.70 -14.88
C ILE A 59 9.51 -4.72 -13.73
N VAL A 60 8.62 -3.71 -13.72
CA VAL A 60 8.50 -2.75 -12.63
C VAL A 60 7.33 -3.18 -11.75
N VAL A 61 7.61 -3.40 -10.46
CA VAL A 61 6.60 -3.81 -9.48
C VAL A 61 6.19 -2.60 -8.64
N GLY A 62 4.90 -2.27 -8.67
CA GLY A 62 4.36 -1.15 -7.90
C GLY A 62 4.22 -1.48 -6.42
N MET A 63 4.93 -0.77 -5.55
CA MET A 63 5.02 -1.06 -4.11
C MET A 63 4.31 -0.02 -3.22
N GLY A 64 3.49 0.85 -3.81
CA GLY A 64 2.82 1.93 -3.10
C GLY A 64 2.04 2.86 -4.03
N PRO A 65 1.62 4.04 -3.52
CA PRO A 65 0.89 5.05 -4.31
C PRO A 65 1.69 5.44 -5.56
N CYS A 66 0.99 5.56 -6.69
CA CYS A 66 1.61 5.79 -8.01
C CYS A 66 2.64 4.72 -8.44
N GLY A 67 2.66 3.54 -7.79
CA GLY A 67 3.62 2.48 -8.04
C GLY A 67 4.99 2.67 -7.36
N GLU A 68 5.16 3.72 -6.57
CA GLU A 68 6.41 4.04 -5.90
C GLU A 68 6.49 3.40 -4.51
N LEU A 69 7.68 2.98 -4.09
CA LEU A 69 7.90 2.48 -2.72
C LEU A 69 7.95 3.66 -1.74
N ARG A 70 6.77 4.15 -1.35
CA ARG A 70 6.63 5.25 -0.40
C ARG A 70 5.29 5.24 0.33
N TYR A 71 5.23 5.97 1.43
CA TYR A 71 3.96 6.33 2.05
C TYR A 71 3.24 7.43 1.24
N PRO A 72 1.89 7.50 1.28
CA PRO A 72 1.13 8.60 0.67
C PRO A 72 1.20 9.88 1.54
N SER A 73 2.39 10.42 1.77
CA SER A 73 2.61 11.54 2.69
C SER A 73 2.11 12.92 2.20
N TYR A 74 1.74 13.03 0.92
CA TYR A 74 1.26 14.27 0.27
C TYR A 74 0.00 14.03 -0.57
N PRO A 75 -1.16 13.68 0.03
CA PRO A 75 -2.38 13.47 -0.73
C PRO A 75 -2.93 14.82 -1.24
N GLU A 76 -2.81 15.06 -2.56
CA GLU A 76 -3.39 16.22 -3.24
C GLU A 76 -4.92 16.12 -3.38
N SER A 77 -5.44 14.89 -3.46
CA SER A 77 -6.83 14.56 -3.81
C SER A 77 -7.89 15.14 -2.88
N ASN A 78 -7.53 15.48 -1.62
CA ASN A 78 -8.46 16.06 -0.64
C ASN A 78 -8.11 17.51 -0.24
N GLY A 79 -7.21 18.19 -0.97
CA GLY A 79 -6.76 19.55 -0.61
C GLY A 79 -6.02 19.64 0.73
N THR A 80 -5.66 18.48 1.29
CA THR A 80 -5.01 18.30 2.60
C THR A 80 -3.52 18.59 2.59
N TRP A 81 -2.93 18.70 1.39
CA TRP A 81 -1.55 19.09 1.20
C TRP A 81 -1.44 19.97 -0.04
N ARG A 82 -0.59 20.99 0.02
CA ARG A 82 -0.21 21.85 -1.10
C ARG A 82 1.29 22.10 -1.01
N PHE A 83 1.97 22.08 -2.15
CA PHE A 83 3.38 22.44 -2.22
C PHE A 83 3.62 23.85 -1.64
N PRO A 84 4.66 24.06 -0.79
CA PRO A 84 5.75 23.16 -0.40
C PRO A 84 5.58 22.55 1.01
N GLY A 85 4.40 22.04 1.36
CA GLY A 85 4.17 21.43 2.67
C GLY A 85 5.08 20.22 2.95
N ILE A 86 5.44 20.01 4.22
CA ILE A 86 6.34 18.91 4.63
C ILE A 86 5.70 17.50 4.56
N GLY A 87 4.36 17.42 4.45
CA GLY A 87 3.62 16.15 4.45
C GLY A 87 3.26 15.63 5.84
N GLU A 88 2.72 14.42 5.92
CA GLU A 88 2.32 13.77 7.18
C GLU A 88 2.69 12.28 7.20
N PHE A 89 2.97 11.75 8.40
CA PHE A 89 3.14 10.31 8.62
C PHE A 89 1.80 9.56 8.41
N GLN A 90 1.84 8.48 7.63
CA GLN A 90 0.66 7.69 7.23
C GLN A 90 0.59 6.31 7.89
N CYS A 91 1.23 6.15 9.06
CA CYS A 91 1.37 4.89 9.79
C CYS A 91 0.35 4.72 10.94
N TYR A 92 -0.74 5.49 10.93
CA TYR A 92 -1.74 5.49 12.00
C TYR A 92 -2.89 4.52 11.74
N ASP A 93 -2.81 3.72 10.68
CA ASP A 93 -3.73 2.62 10.46
C ASP A 93 -3.63 1.59 11.61
N LYS A 94 -4.70 0.82 11.79
CA LYS A 94 -4.84 -0.10 12.93
C LYS A 94 -3.73 -1.17 12.98
N VAL A 95 -3.12 -1.47 11.84
CA VAL A 95 -2.04 -2.46 11.73
C VAL A 95 -0.67 -1.81 11.93
N GLY A 96 -0.44 -0.62 11.36
CA GLY A 96 0.74 0.21 11.63
C GLY A 96 0.89 0.54 13.12
N ARG A 97 -0.19 0.95 13.79
CA ARG A 97 -0.20 1.21 15.25
C ARG A 97 0.16 -0.01 16.11
N ARG A 98 0.00 -1.23 15.59
CA ARG A 98 0.30 -2.49 16.31
C ARG A 98 1.75 -2.95 16.16
N ARG A 99 2.60 -2.27 15.38
CA ARG A 99 4.03 -2.59 15.26
C ARG A 99 4.92 -1.46 15.80
N PRO A 100 5.10 -1.31 17.12
CA PRO A 100 5.94 -0.26 17.69
C PRO A 100 7.42 -0.64 17.93
N SER A 101 7.95 -1.77 17.44
CA SER A 101 9.20 -2.32 18.01
C SER A 101 10.37 -2.62 17.06
N TYR A 102 10.40 -2.10 15.82
CA TYR A 102 11.54 -2.37 14.91
C TYR A 102 12.12 -1.14 14.19
N ILE A 103 11.78 0.09 14.62
CA ILE A 103 12.29 1.33 13.98
C ILE A 103 12.91 2.27 15.02
N THR A 104 13.55 1.72 16.05
CA THR A 104 14.50 2.44 16.89
C THR A 104 15.67 1.51 17.17
N ASP A 105 16.66 1.53 16.28
CA ASP A 105 18.06 1.42 16.67
C ASP A 105 18.66 2.82 16.57
#